data_AF-A0A951AMK2-F1
#
_entry.id   AF-A0A951AMK2-F1
#
_cell.length_a   1.000
_cell.length_b   1.000
_cell.length_c   1.000
_cell.angle_alpha   90.00
_cell.angle_beta   90.00
_cell.angle_gamma   90.00
#
_symmetry.space_group_name_H-M   'P 1'
#
loop_
_entity.id
_entity.type
_entity.pdbx_description
1 polymer ?
#
loop_
_entity_poly.entity_id
_entity_poly.type
_entity_poly.pdbx_seq_one_letter_code
_entity_poly.pdbx_strand_id
1 'polypeptide(L)'
;MPRSIDVKQAILATVISVEKQSLDSVMVKLQSDSLEDAAEIVSTGLNCEQSNKRFGSRLEVTCKGDPKAEPGDKVPVVVWAVKQA
;
A
#
# COMPACT_ATOMS: atom_id res chain seq x y z
N MET A 1 -6.26 -23.12 -21.27
CA MET A 1 -6.00 -21.76 -20.76
C MET A 1 -5.90 -21.89 -19.25
N PRO A 2 -4.75 -21.56 -18.63
CA PRO A 2 -4.66 -21.55 -17.17
C PRO A 2 -5.71 -20.58 -16.63
N ARG A 3 -6.51 -21.05 -15.66
CA ARG A 3 -7.50 -20.20 -14.99
C ARG A 3 -6.75 -19.39 -13.95
N SER A 4 -6.50 -18.12 -14.26
CA SER A 4 -6.06 -17.14 -13.28
C SER A 4 -7.18 -16.91 -12.26
N ILE A 5 -6.90 -17.07 -10.98
CA ILE A 5 -7.85 -16.77 -9.92
C ILE A 5 -7.45 -15.43 -9.32
N ASP A 6 -8.34 -14.44 -9.45
CA ASP A 6 -8.25 -13.19 -8.74
C ASP A 6 -8.54 -13.45 -7.26
N VAL A 7 -7.53 -13.29 -6.41
CA VAL A 7 -7.67 -13.44 -4.96
C VAL A 7 -7.40 -12.11 -4.27
N LYS A 8 -8.30 -11.75 -3.35
CA LYS A 8 -8.10 -10.62 -2.45
C LYS A 8 -7.31 -11.12 -1.23
N GLN A 9 -6.15 -10.52 -0.98
CA GLN A 9 -5.29 -10.87 0.15
C GLN A 9 -4.79 -9.64 0.89
N ALA A 10 -4.43 -9.81 2.16
CA ALA A 10 -3.77 -8.77 2.96
C ALA A 10 -2.28 -9.12 3.09
N ILE A 11 -1.42 -8.18 2.72
CA ILE A 11 0.03 -8.27 2.87
C ILE A 11 0.49 -7.23 3.89
N LEU A 12 1.65 -7.46 4.50
CA LEU A 12 2.28 -6.47 5.37
C LEU A 12 3.26 -5.63 4.56
N ALA A 13 3.14 -4.31 4.68
CA ALA A 13 4.10 -3.37 4.13
C ALA A 13 4.72 -2.53 5.25
N THR A 14 6.01 -2.24 5.11
CA THR A 14 6.76 -1.44 6.06
C THR A 14 6.74 0.02 5.62
N VAL A 15 6.45 0.93 6.53
CA VAL A 15 6.57 2.37 6.31
C VAL A 15 8.06 2.71 6.23
N ILE A 16 8.52 3.18 5.08
CA ILE A 16 9.92 3.57 4.88
C ILE A 16 10.13 5.08 5.03
N SER A 17 9.08 5.87 4.83
CA SER A 17 9.16 7.33 4.96
C SER A 17 7.77 7.94 5.10
N VAL A 18 7.71 9.06 5.81
CA VAL A 18 6.51 9.88 5.99
C VAL A 18 6.91 11.32 5.70
N GLU A 19 6.37 11.89 4.63
CA GLU A 19 6.73 13.21 4.13
C GLU A 19 5.51 14.12 4.12
N LYS A 20 5.60 15.27 4.79
CA LYS A 20 4.54 16.27 4.73
C LYS A 20 4.56 16.98 3.38
N GLN A 21 3.50 16.80 2.58
CA GLN A 21 3.36 17.47 1.28
C GLN A 21 2.71 18.86 1.39
N SER A 22 1.79 19.05 2.34
CA SER A 22 1.06 20.32 2.54
C SER A 22 0.57 20.44 3.99
N LEU A 23 -0.13 21.53 4.33
CA LEU A 23 -0.70 21.75 5.66
C LEU A 23 -1.53 20.55 6.15
N ASP A 24 -2.36 19.99 5.26
CA ASP A 24 -3.28 18.87 5.54
C ASP A 24 -2.97 17.61 4.73
N SER A 25 -1.81 17.50 4.09
CA SER A 25 -1.47 16.35 3.24
C SER A 25 -0.12 15.75 3.60
N VAL A 26 -0.10 14.44 3.81
CA VAL A 26 1.07 13.65 4.16
C VAL A 26 1.19 12.50 3.17
N MET A 27 2.38 12.31 2.61
CA MET A 27 2.72 11.16 1.78
C MET A 27 3.47 10.12 2.60
N VAL A 28 2.91 8.92 2.65
CA VAL A 28 3.50 7.76 3.30
C VAL A 28 4.04 6.83 2.23
N LYS A 29 5.31 6.50 2.32
CA LYS A 29 5.97 5.52 1.45
C LYS A 29 6.01 4.19 2.17
N LEU A 30 5.40 3.19 1.56
CA LEU A 30 5.35 1.81 2.02
C LEU A 30 6.22 0.94 1.10
N GLN A 31 6.83 -0.10 1.67
CA GLN A 31 7.62 -1.08 0.94
C GLN A 31 7.25 -2.50 1.38
N SER A 32 7.09 -3.39 0.40
CA SER A 32 6.91 -4.82 0.62
C SER A 32 7.29 -5.56 -0.65
N ASP A 33 8.06 -6.64 -0.55
CA ASP A 33 8.37 -7.49 -1.70
C ASP A 33 7.09 -8.07 -2.32
N SER A 34 6.08 -8.37 -1.50
CA SER A 34 4.79 -8.90 -1.97
C SER A 34 3.93 -7.88 -2.73
N LEU A 35 4.30 -6.59 -2.78
CA LEU A 35 3.64 -5.61 -3.63
C LEU A 35 3.97 -5.80 -5.12
N GLU A 36 5.11 -6.41 -5.43
CA GLU A 36 5.52 -6.64 -6.82
C GLU A 36 4.56 -7.61 -7.54
N ASP A 37 4.11 -8.65 -6.83
CA ASP A 37 3.17 -9.65 -7.34
C ASP A 37 1.70 -9.22 -7.28
N ALA A 38 1.41 -8.07 -6.67
CA ALA A 38 0.05 -7.57 -6.59
C ALA A 38 -0.41 -7.11 -8.00
N ALA A 39 -1.63 -7.42 -8.37
CA ALA A 39 -2.26 -6.85 -9.56
C ALA A 39 -2.73 -5.42 -9.27
N GLU A 40 -3.44 -5.22 -8.16
CA GLU A 40 -4.05 -3.95 -7.78
C GLU A 40 -3.99 -3.72 -6.25
N ILE A 41 -3.91 -2.46 -5.83
CA ILE A 41 -4.03 -2.05 -4.42
C ILE A 41 -5.47 -1.67 -4.13
N VAL A 42 -6.07 -2.33 -3.14
CA VAL A 42 -7.46 -2.08 -2.73
C VAL A 42 -7.53 -1.05 -1.60
N SER A 43 -6.64 -1.18 -0.61
CA SER A 43 -6.57 -0.29 0.54
C SER A 43 -5.26 -0.49 1.30
N THR A 44 -4.79 0.52 2.02
CA THR A 44 -3.48 0.52 2.68
C THR A 44 -3.54 0.52 4.20
N GLY A 45 -4.75 0.41 4.78
CA GLY A 45 -4.95 0.38 6.24
C GLY A 45 -4.56 1.67 6.97
N LEU A 46 -4.01 2.65 6.26
CA LEU A 46 -3.64 3.96 6.77
C LEU A 46 -4.88 4.80 7.01
N ASN A 47 -4.91 5.46 8.16
CA ASN A 47 -5.97 6.40 8.46
C ASN A 47 -5.88 7.60 7.52
N CYS A 48 -7.04 8.12 7.11
CA CYS A 48 -7.14 9.26 6.20
C CYS A 48 -6.54 9.03 4.79
N GLU A 49 -6.38 7.78 4.35
CA GLU A 49 -5.99 7.46 2.98
C GLU A 49 -6.91 8.18 1.97
N GLN A 50 -6.30 8.93 1.06
CA GLN A 50 -7.01 9.64 -0.02
C GLN A 50 -6.73 9.01 -1.38
N SER A 51 -5.49 8.62 -1.63
CA SER A 51 -5.07 7.98 -2.88
C SER A 51 -3.82 7.17 -2.67
N ASN A 52 -3.62 6.16 -3.51
CA ASN A 52 -2.41 5.35 -3.50
C ASN A 52 -1.86 5.16 -4.93
N LYS A 53 -0.54 4.98 -5.04
CA LYS A 53 0.17 4.71 -6.30
C LYS A 53 1.27 3.69 -6.06
N ARG A 54 1.23 2.58 -6.79
CA ARG A 54 2.24 1.52 -6.71
C ARG A 54 3.33 1.70 -7.76
N PHE A 55 4.57 1.47 -7.35
CA PHE A 55 5.77 1.42 -8.17
C PHE A 55 6.58 0.17 -7.81
N GLY A 56 6.29 -0.97 -8.46
CA GLY A 56 6.90 -2.27 -8.12
C GLY A 56 6.61 -2.66 -6.67
N SER A 57 7.68 -2.94 -5.90
CA SER A 57 7.62 -3.26 -4.46
C SER A 57 7.38 -2.06 -3.53
N ARG A 58 7.21 -0.85 -4.10
CA ARG A 58 6.96 0.38 -3.35
C ARG A 58 5.53 0.89 -3.59
N LEU A 59 4.93 1.45 -2.56
CA LEU A 59 3.60 2.03 -2.61
C LEU A 59 3.62 3.40 -1.96
N GLU A 60 3.21 4.43 -2.69
CA GLU A 60 3.05 5.79 -2.19
C GLU A 60 1.58 6.02 -1.86
N VAL A 61 1.31 6.44 -0.62
CA VAL A 61 -0.03 6.69 -0.13
C VAL A 61 -0.13 8.13 0.30
N THR A 62 -1.05 8.88 -0.31
CA THR A 62 -1.38 10.23 0.11
C THR A 62 -2.50 10.16 1.13
N CYS A 63 -2.25 10.71 2.32
CA CYS A 63 -3.20 10.79 3.41
C CYS A 63 -3.57 12.26 3.67
N LYS A 64 -4.86 12.53 3.88
CA LYS A 64 -5.36 13.88 4.22
C LYS A 64 -5.48 14.04 5.73
N GLY A 65 -4.43 14.57 6.35
CA GLY A 65 -4.28 14.70 7.80
C GLY A 65 -3.12 13.84 8.30
N ASP A 66 -3.10 13.60 9.62
CA ASP A 66 -2.05 12.79 10.24
C ASP A 66 -2.39 11.29 10.17
N PRO A 67 -1.60 10.48 9.43
CA PRO A 67 -1.87 9.04 9.28
C PRO A 67 -1.50 8.23 10.54
N LYS A 68 -0.89 8.84 11.57
CA LYS A 68 -0.36 8.19 12.77
C LYS A 68 0.53 6.97 12.47
N ALA A 69 1.30 7.08 11.39
CA ALA A 69 2.26 6.07 10.97
C ALA A 69 3.66 6.66 11.05
N GLU A 70 4.62 5.87 11.52
CA GLU A 70 6.02 6.26 11.64
C GLU A 70 6.91 5.36 10.78
N PRO A 71 8.07 5.85 10.30
CA PRO A 71 9.03 4.99 9.62
C PRO A 71 9.42 3.78 10.49
N GLY A 72 9.29 2.58 9.93
CA GLY A 72 9.48 1.31 10.63
C GLY A 72 8.17 0.58 10.98
N ASP A 73 7.03 1.27 10.98
CA ASP A 73 5.73 0.63 11.23
C ASP A 73 5.35 -0.37 10.15
N LYS A 74 4.62 -1.41 10.55
CA LYS A 74 4.04 -2.40 9.63
C LYS A 74 2.54 -2.16 9.50
N VAL A 75 2.10 -1.87 8.29
CA VAL A 75 0.69 -1.64 7.96
C VAL A 75 0.13 -2.72 7.06
N PRO A 76 -1.13 -3.14 7.27
CA PRO A 76 -1.78 -4.11 6.40
C PRO A 76 -2.22 -3.42 5.09
N VAL A 77 -1.74 -3.92 3.97
CA VAL A 77 -2.16 -3.50 2.63
C VAL A 77 -2.99 -4.61 2.01
N VAL A 78 -4.21 -4.27 1.62
CA VAL A 78 -5.11 -5.18 0.93
C VAL A 78 -4.88 -5.04 -0.58
N VAL A 79 -4.60 -6.16 -1.23
CA VAL A 79 -4.28 -6.22 -2.66
C VAL A 79 -5.11 -7.29 -3.36
N TRP A 80 -5.36 -7.09 -4.64
CA TRP A 80 -5.70 -8.20 -5.53
C TRP A 80 -4.41 -8.82 -6.05
N ALA A 81 -4.31 -10.13 -6.00
CA ALA A 81 -3.23 -10.88 -6.64
C ALA A 81 -3.81 -11.89 -7.63
N VAL A 82 -3.08 -12.09 -8.72
CA VAL A 82 -3.44 -13.09 -9.71
C VAL A 82 -2.66 -14.35 -9.38
N LYS A 83 -3.34 -15.36 -8.86
CA LYS A 83 -2.71 -16.65 -8.62
C LYS A 83 -2.90 -17.54 -9.85
N GLN A 84 -1.80 -18.01 -10.43
CA GLN A 84 -1.88 -19.08 -11.42
C GLN A 84 -2.23 -20.39 -10.68
N ALA A 85 -3.29 -21.05 -11.15
CA ALA A 85 -3.78 -22.31 -10.61
C ALA A 85 -3.05 -23.51 -11.24
#